data_AF-A0A0F2NBG4-F1
#
_entry.id   AF-A0A0F2NBG4-F1
#
_cell.length_a   1.000
_cell.length_b   1.000
_cell.length_c   1.000
_cell.angle_alpha   90.00
_cell.angle_beta   90.00
_cell.angle_gamma   90.00
#
_symmetry.space_group_name_H-M   'P 1'
#
loop_
_entity.id
_entity.type
_entity.pdbx_description
1 polymer ?
#
loop_
_entity_poly.entity_id
_entity_poly.type
_entity_poly.pdbx_seq_one_letter_code
_entity_poly.pdbx_strand_id
1 'polypeptide(L)'
;MGGKLHSLTDVLKKTLFFFEELSVAEMVPHVHRKMLRDYTQGQVEEKVLLCLRQNQCFNFDQKGWSLNLEGNRDNDHFYSILLKRQQPVSVREILKEGLNSRNKKKTKPLVSGEASLISDGRFIQLENGHWGLTEWEVEAEQYSLKELVIKVHKTHPGGLSVQQVFEIVNSWRATTIKAVEAMQKKFPFFEEIGDGIWVYNASIHLSYDQMMKKFLSAMNRQKDRWIKDRTRWKKKCEGMDRQLQEVSCTHREVAAALAAKIEETGQYDHLVTQMAEKDLLLSLRKKEIYRYREHLAKLESKANSILHQCRLWVKRAREYDDEREKLKEALNKNQASLEALFTKLQQYKEKDRENKGRMAEMKEISAVKTAELHSEIVELKQKLEKVIEIHGQEDKRYREEINILSNDLKEALESSEEAKRTMRFLQQELARTRSEFKKIEENIKSPLVKALIKVLSYFSGSGNRKVS
;
A
#
# COMPACT_ATOMS: atom_id res chain seq x y z
N MET A 1 6.50 -100.05 -46.15
CA MET A 1 5.26 -99.86 -45.35
C MET A 1 5.56 -99.07 -44.07
N GLY A 2 5.78 -97.76 -44.18
CA GLY A 2 6.30 -96.91 -43.09
C GLY A 2 5.23 -96.33 -42.15
N GLY A 3 4.64 -97.18 -41.31
CA GLY A 3 3.82 -96.72 -40.18
C GLY A 3 4.70 -96.41 -38.95
N LYS A 4 4.44 -95.31 -38.26
CA LYS A 4 5.06 -95.06 -36.95
C LYS A 4 4.58 -96.12 -35.94
N LEU A 5 5.45 -96.50 -35.01
CA LEU A 5 5.18 -97.54 -34.00
C LEU A 5 4.32 -96.97 -32.87
N HIS A 6 3.37 -97.77 -32.36
CA HIS A 6 2.38 -97.31 -31.40
C HIS A 6 2.93 -97.10 -29.98
N SER A 7 3.87 -97.96 -29.54
CA SER A 7 4.33 -97.96 -28.15
C SER A 7 5.86 -98.02 -27.99
N LEU A 8 6.34 -97.68 -26.78
CA LEU A 8 7.74 -97.85 -26.38
C LEU A 8 8.18 -99.32 -26.54
N THR A 9 7.29 -100.25 -26.18
CA THR A 9 7.54 -101.69 -26.29
C THR A 9 7.80 -102.07 -27.75
N ASP A 10 7.01 -101.58 -28.70
CA ASP A 10 7.20 -101.88 -30.13
C ASP A 10 8.51 -101.31 -30.69
N VAL A 11 8.88 -100.10 -30.25
CA VAL A 11 10.17 -99.48 -30.61
C VAL A 11 11.32 -100.34 -30.09
N LEU A 12 11.23 -100.83 -28.85
CA LEU A 12 12.25 -101.70 -28.25
C LEU A 12 12.29 -103.08 -28.90
N LYS A 13 11.15 -103.71 -29.21
CA LYS A 13 11.07 -104.98 -29.95
C LYS A 13 11.75 -104.86 -31.31
N LYS A 14 11.43 -103.83 -32.09
CA LYS A 14 12.04 -103.61 -33.40
C LYS A 14 13.55 -103.31 -33.30
N THR A 15 13.96 -102.60 -32.26
CA THR A 15 15.38 -102.29 -32.01
C THR A 15 16.19 -103.51 -31.60
N LEU A 16 15.65 -104.33 -30.69
CA LEU A 16 16.30 -105.56 -30.21
C LEU A 16 16.24 -106.71 -31.21
N PHE A 17 15.24 -106.72 -32.10
CA PHE A 17 15.25 -107.63 -33.25
C PHE A 17 16.40 -107.30 -34.21
N PHE A 18 16.71 -106.02 -34.43
CA PHE A 18 17.81 -105.65 -35.31
C PHE A 18 19.17 -105.74 -34.61
N PHE A 19 19.29 -105.35 -33.36
CA PHE A 19 20.52 -105.47 -32.59
C PHE A 19 20.32 -106.47 -31.46
N GLU A 20 20.84 -107.68 -31.66
CA GLU A 20 20.89 -108.67 -30.59
C GLU A 20 21.83 -108.20 -29.47
N GLU A 21 21.46 -108.48 -28.22
CA GLU A 21 22.27 -108.21 -27.02
C GLU A 21 22.64 -106.72 -26.82
N LEU A 22 21.65 -105.83 -26.74
CA LEU A 22 21.89 -104.42 -26.44
C LEU A 22 21.79 -104.09 -24.94
N SER A 23 22.63 -103.16 -24.49
CA SER A 23 22.48 -102.51 -23.19
C SER A 23 21.45 -101.36 -23.25
N VAL A 24 20.89 -101.00 -22.09
CA VAL A 24 19.98 -99.86 -21.97
C VAL A 24 20.64 -98.56 -22.44
N ALA A 25 21.91 -98.36 -22.10
CA ALA A 25 22.67 -97.18 -22.51
C ALA A 25 22.81 -97.06 -24.03
N GLU A 26 22.87 -98.18 -24.76
CA GLU A 26 22.91 -98.21 -26.22
C GLU A 26 21.51 -98.00 -26.84
N MET A 27 20.43 -98.44 -26.18
CA MET A 27 19.05 -98.26 -26.66
C MET A 27 18.51 -96.84 -26.46
N VAL A 28 18.87 -96.17 -25.37
CA VAL A 28 18.32 -94.86 -24.97
C VAL A 28 18.47 -93.77 -26.05
N PRO A 29 19.62 -93.59 -26.72
CA PRO A 29 19.76 -92.58 -27.77
C PRO A 29 18.87 -92.84 -28.99
N HIS A 30 18.57 -94.09 -29.29
CA HIS A 30 17.67 -94.44 -30.39
C HIS A 30 16.20 -94.19 -29.99
N VAL A 31 15.83 -94.64 -28.79
CA VAL A 31 14.50 -94.40 -28.23
C VAL A 31 14.23 -92.90 -28.15
N HIS A 32 15.13 -92.09 -27.57
CA HIS A 32 14.95 -90.64 -27.40
C HIS A 32 14.77 -89.87 -28.72
N ARG A 33 15.43 -90.31 -29.80
CA ARG A 33 15.27 -89.72 -31.14
C ARG A 33 13.92 -90.06 -31.77
N LYS A 34 13.45 -91.30 -31.58
CA LYS A 34 12.22 -91.82 -32.20
C LYS A 34 10.97 -91.49 -31.38
N MET A 35 11.08 -91.48 -30.05
CA MET A 35 10.00 -91.27 -29.08
C MET A 35 10.53 -90.56 -27.82
N LEU A 36 9.67 -89.95 -27.00
CA LEU A 36 10.09 -89.29 -25.73
C LEU A 36 11.08 -88.12 -25.89
N ARG A 37 11.00 -87.34 -26.98
CA ARG A 37 11.92 -86.22 -27.28
C ARG A 37 11.96 -85.14 -26.19
N ASP A 38 10.85 -84.93 -25.49
CA ASP A 38 10.72 -83.90 -24.46
C ASP A 38 11.33 -84.31 -23.10
N TYR A 39 11.76 -85.58 -22.97
CA TYR A 39 12.35 -86.09 -21.73
C TYR A 39 13.86 -85.88 -21.69
N THR A 40 14.40 -85.74 -20.48
CA THR A 40 15.85 -85.76 -20.27
C THR A 40 16.40 -87.19 -20.46
N GLN A 41 17.67 -87.33 -20.84
CA GLN A 41 18.29 -88.63 -21.12
C GLN A 41 18.15 -89.63 -19.96
N GLY A 42 18.26 -89.17 -18.70
CA GLY A 42 18.08 -90.03 -17.53
C GLY A 42 16.63 -90.51 -17.33
N GLN A 43 15.64 -89.66 -17.63
CA GLN A 43 14.23 -90.06 -17.56
C GLN A 43 13.87 -91.08 -18.65
N VAL A 44 14.51 -90.99 -19.82
CA VAL A 44 14.33 -91.97 -20.89
C VAL A 44 14.93 -93.32 -20.49
N GLU A 45 16.13 -93.32 -19.89
CA GLU A 45 16.80 -94.52 -19.39
C GLU A 45 15.95 -95.29 -18.38
N GLU A 46 15.35 -94.57 -17.42
CA GLU A 46 14.44 -95.16 -16.42
C GLU A 46 13.19 -95.78 -17.07
N LYS A 47 12.57 -95.07 -18.01
CA LYS A 47 11.38 -95.58 -18.73
C LYS A 47 11.69 -96.79 -19.61
N VAL A 48 12.85 -96.80 -20.27
CA VAL A 48 13.30 -97.96 -21.06
C VAL A 48 13.54 -99.16 -20.16
N LEU A 49 14.24 -99.00 -19.04
CA LEU A 49 14.45 -100.07 -18.06
C LEU A 49 13.15 -100.65 -17.52
N LEU A 50 12.20 -99.78 -17.18
CA LEU A 50 10.90 -100.17 -16.67
C LEU A 50 10.11 -100.97 -17.72
N CYS A 51 10.14 -100.52 -18.98
CA CYS A 51 9.49 -101.21 -20.10
C CYS A 51 10.10 -102.60 -20.37
N LEU A 52 11.43 -102.71 -20.35
CA LEU A 52 12.14 -103.98 -20.56
C LEU A 52 11.82 -105.01 -19.46
N ARG A 53 11.72 -104.55 -18.20
CA ARG A 53 11.40 -105.42 -17.06
C ARG A 53 9.94 -105.85 -16.98
N GLN A 54 9.02 -105.01 -17.46
CA GLN A 54 7.57 -105.26 -17.35
C GLN A 54 7.05 -106.24 -18.41
N ASN A 55 7.68 -106.32 -19.59
CA ASN A 55 7.19 -107.11 -20.71
C ASN A 55 7.95 -108.43 -20.83
N GLN A 56 7.23 -109.55 -20.89
CA GLN A 56 7.79 -110.91 -20.97
C GLN A 56 8.45 -111.23 -22.32
N CYS A 57 8.31 -110.37 -23.33
CA CYS A 57 8.98 -110.53 -24.62
C CYS A 57 10.48 -110.23 -24.58
N PHE A 58 11.00 -109.64 -23.50
CA PHE A 58 12.42 -109.30 -23.38
C PHE A 58 13.12 -110.19 -22.37
N ASN A 59 14.24 -110.78 -22.79
CA ASN A 59 15.11 -111.56 -21.93
C ASN A 59 16.37 -110.74 -21.62
N PHE A 60 16.93 -110.95 -20.42
CA PHE A 60 18.19 -110.34 -20.03
C PHE A 60 19.25 -111.42 -19.89
N ASP A 61 20.22 -111.41 -20.80
CA ASP A 61 21.40 -112.28 -20.77
C ASP A 61 22.61 -111.52 -20.22
N GLN A 62 23.68 -112.23 -19.86
CA GLN A 62 24.92 -111.64 -19.33
C GLN A 62 25.56 -110.58 -20.26
N LYS A 63 25.21 -110.62 -21.56
CA LYS A 63 25.73 -109.73 -22.60
C LYS A 63 24.80 -108.55 -22.93
N GLY A 64 23.51 -108.60 -22.56
CA GLY A 64 22.55 -107.54 -22.87
C GLY A 64 21.10 -108.03 -22.87
N TRP A 65 20.18 -107.15 -23.26
CA TRP A 65 18.78 -107.49 -23.49
C TRP A 65 18.62 -108.12 -24.88
N SER A 66 17.79 -109.16 -24.97
CA SER A 66 17.45 -109.88 -26.20
C SER A 66 15.93 -109.99 -26.34
N LEU A 67 15.44 -110.15 -27.57
CA LEU A 67 14.02 -110.33 -27.87
C LEU A 67 13.68 -111.82 -27.95
N ASN A 68 12.69 -112.27 -27.19
CA ASN A 68 12.18 -113.63 -27.31
C ASN A 68 11.24 -113.76 -28.52
N LEU A 69 11.67 -114.54 -29.52
CA LEU A 69 10.93 -114.82 -30.75
C LEU A 69 10.17 -116.16 -30.72
N GLU A 70 10.30 -116.97 -29.66
CA GLU A 70 9.59 -118.25 -29.54
C GLU A 70 8.06 -118.05 -29.50
N GLY A 71 7.63 -116.89 -29.00
CA GLY A 71 6.24 -116.44 -29.02
C GLY A 71 5.30 -117.28 -28.16
N ASN A 72 4.05 -116.83 -28.05
CA ASN A 72 3.02 -117.57 -27.31
C ASN A 72 2.19 -118.44 -28.27
N ARG A 73 2.01 -119.73 -27.93
CA ARG A 73 1.22 -120.69 -28.73
C ARG A 73 -0.21 -120.24 -28.98
N ASP A 74 -0.79 -119.48 -28.04
CA ASP A 74 -2.13 -118.93 -28.17
C ASP A 74 -2.26 -117.94 -29.34
N ASN A 75 -1.15 -117.32 -29.77
CA ASN A 75 -1.11 -116.32 -30.83
C ASN A 75 -0.68 -116.92 -32.21
N ASP A 76 -0.38 -118.21 -32.29
CA ASP A 76 0.15 -118.84 -33.53
C ASP A 76 -0.84 -118.77 -34.69
N HIS A 77 -2.14 -118.81 -34.41
CA HIS A 77 -3.17 -118.63 -35.43
C HIS A 77 -3.07 -117.24 -36.07
N PHE A 78 -2.86 -116.20 -35.26
CA PHE A 78 -2.70 -114.82 -35.73
C PHE A 78 -1.39 -114.66 -36.54
N TYR A 79 -0.30 -115.29 -36.08
CA TYR A 79 0.97 -115.34 -36.80
C TYR A 79 0.81 -115.96 -38.20
N SER A 80 0.09 -117.08 -38.32
CA SER A 80 -0.14 -117.75 -39.61
C SER A 80 -0.93 -116.90 -40.61
N ILE A 81 -1.88 -116.09 -40.12
CA ILE A 81 -2.67 -115.17 -40.95
C ILE A 81 -1.80 -114.03 -41.47
N LEU A 82 -0.97 -113.43 -40.61
CA LEU A 82 -0.03 -112.39 -41.00
C LEU A 82 0.98 -112.90 -42.03
N LEU A 83 1.56 -114.10 -41.82
CA LEU A 83 2.45 -114.73 -42.80
C LEU A 83 1.78 -114.96 -44.16
N LYS A 84 0.52 -115.43 -44.18
CA LYS A 84 -0.22 -115.68 -45.42
C LYS A 84 -0.57 -114.40 -46.17
N ARG A 85 -0.88 -113.31 -45.45
CA ARG A 85 -1.30 -112.04 -46.06
C ARG A 85 -0.13 -111.12 -46.42
N GLN A 86 1.01 -111.27 -45.76
CA GLN A 86 2.18 -110.39 -45.90
C GLN A 86 1.86 -108.89 -45.78
N GLN A 87 0.80 -108.55 -45.04
CA GLN A 87 0.34 -107.18 -44.83
C GLN A 87 -0.08 -107.02 -43.37
N PRO A 88 0.08 -105.82 -42.77
CA PRO A 88 -0.42 -105.52 -41.43
C PRO A 88 -1.95 -105.63 -41.39
N VAL A 89 -2.49 -106.29 -40.37
CA VAL A 89 -3.93 -106.53 -40.26
C VAL A 89 -4.44 -106.03 -38.91
N SER A 90 -5.66 -105.51 -38.88
CA SER A 90 -6.32 -105.17 -37.61
C SER A 90 -6.90 -106.41 -36.94
N VAL A 91 -6.82 -106.48 -35.60
CA VAL A 91 -7.49 -107.55 -34.81
C VAL A 91 -8.99 -107.59 -35.13
N ARG A 92 -9.60 -106.44 -35.41
CA ARG A 92 -11.03 -106.32 -35.78
C ARG A 92 -11.35 -106.91 -37.15
N GLU A 93 -10.40 -106.91 -38.09
CA GLU A 93 -10.59 -107.48 -39.42
C GLU A 93 -10.53 -109.01 -39.38
N ILE A 94 -9.61 -109.56 -38.58
CA ILE A 94 -9.48 -111.02 -38.39
C ILE A 94 -10.68 -111.60 -37.66
N LEU A 95 -11.24 -110.87 -36.69
CA LEU A 95 -12.49 -111.24 -36.02
C LEU A 95 -13.68 -111.29 -37.00
N LYS A 96 -13.77 -110.36 -37.95
CA LYS A 96 -14.85 -110.35 -38.95
C LYS A 96 -14.77 -111.52 -39.92
N GLU A 97 -13.56 -111.98 -40.27
CA GLU A 97 -13.39 -113.17 -41.10
C GLU A 97 -13.61 -114.48 -40.36
N GLY A 98 -13.22 -114.56 -39.08
CA GLY A 98 -13.49 -115.72 -38.23
C GLY A 98 -14.98 -115.96 -37.96
N LEU A 99 -15.80 -114.91 -37.99
CA LEU A 99 -17.27 -115.00 -37.84
C LEU A 99 -17.97 -115.70 -39.02
N ASN A 100 -17.30 -115.83 -40.18
CA ASN A 100 -17.85 -116.48 -41.37
C ASN A 100 -17.55 -117.99 -41.44
N SER A 101 -16.77 -118.54 -40.50
CA SER A 101 -16.50 -119.99 -40.43
C SER A 101 -17.37 -120.67 -39.37
N ARG A 102 -18.09 -121.72 -39.78
CA ARG A 102 -19.24 -122.37 -39.12
C ARG A 102 -19.03 -123.00 -37.73
N ASN A 103 -17.94 -122.75 -37.00
CA ASN A 103 -17.67 -123.40 -35.72
C ASN A 103 -17.55 -122.40 -34.55
N LYS A 104 -18.70 -121.91 -34.08
CA LYS A 104 -18.83 -121.16 -32.82
C LYS A 104 -18.80 -122.11 -31.62
N LYS A 105 -17.63 -122.36 -31.03
CA LYS A 105 -17.48 -122.74 -29.61
C LYS A 105 -16.00 -122.66 -29.21
N LYS A 106 -15.71 -121.76 -28.25
CA LYS A 106 -14.41 -121.39 -27.64
C LYS A 106 -13.71 -120.17 -28.25
N THR A 107 -14.28 -118.99 -28.10
CA THR A 107 -13.51 -117.72 -28.12
C THR A 107 -13.76 -117.00 -26.80
N LYS A 108 -12.82 -117.13 -25.85
CA LYS A 108 -12.77 -116.31 -24.63
C LYS A 108 -12.67 -114.82 -25.00
N PRO A 109 -13.14 -113.89 -24.15
CA PRO A 109 -13.22 -112.47 -24.46
C PRO A 109 -11.82 -111.87 -24.67
N LEU A 110 -11.59 -111.32 -25.87
CA LEU A 110 -10.31 -110.83 -26.40
C LEU A 110 -9.79 -109.50 -25.79
N VAL A 111 -10.28 -109.06 -24.63
CA VAL A 111 -9.57 -108.02 -23.87
C VAL A 111 -8.20 -108.55 -23.39
N SER A 112 -8.08 -109.87 -23.25
CA SER A 112 -6.82 -110.59 -23.06
C SER A 112 -5.95 -110.68 -24.32
N GLY A 113 -6.55 -110.50 -25.52
CA GLY A 113 -5.91 -110.80 -26.80
C GLY A 113 -4.98 -109.71 -27.33
N GLU A 114 -5.34 -108.43 -27.15
CA GLU A 114 -4.42 -107.34 -27.52
C GLU A 114 -3.24 -107.27 -26.54
N ALA A 115 -3.50 -107.41 -25.24
CA ALA A 115 -2.45 -107.46 -24.22
C ALA A 115 -1.50 -108.67 -24.41
N SER A 116 -2.02 -109.83 -24.83
CA SER A 116 -1.18 -111.01 -25.11
C SER A 116 -0.32 -110.86 -26.37
N LEU A 117 -0.75 -110.05 -27.34
CA LEU A 117 0.05 -109.69 -28.52
C LEU A 117 1.14 -108.67 -28.18
N ILE A 118 0.87 -107.73 -27.26
CA ILE A 118 1.90 -106.80 -26.74
C ILE A 118 3.02 -107.57 -26.02
N SER A 119 2.69 -108.62 -25.26
CA SER A 119 3.68 -109.44 -24.57
C SER A 119 4.44 -110.44 -25.45
N ASP A 120 4.02 -110.65 -26.70
CA ASP A 120 4.65 -111.60 -27.63
C ASP A 120 5.65 -110.87 -28.53
N GLY A 121 6.91 -111.31 -28.56
CA GLY A 121 8.00 -110.64 -29.26
C GLY A 121 7.88 -110.68 -30.79
N ARG A 122 7.03 -111.56 -31.36
CA ARG A 122 6.84 -111.69 -32.81
C ARG A 122 5.99 -110.59 -33.44
N PHE A 123 5.23 -109.84 -32.64
CA PHE A 123 4.30 -108.82 -33.14
C PHE A 123 4.66 -107.41 -32.70
N ILE A 124 4.40 -106.47 -33.60
CA ILE A 124 4.49 -105.03 -33.37
C ILE A 124 3.18 -104.34 -33.76
N GLN A 125 2.80 -103.32 -32.98
CA GLN A 125 1.63 -102.49 -33.28
C GLN A 125 2.04 -101.19 -33.96
N LEU A 126 1.34 -100.87 -35.05
CA LEU A 126 1.47 -99.61 -35.78
C LEU A 126 0.49 -98.56 -35.22
N GLU A 127 0.81 -97.27 -35.36
CA GLU A 127 -0.02 -96.15 -34.89
C GLU A 127 -1.46 -96.17 -35.43
N ASN A 128 -1.66 -96.77 -36.61
CA ASN A 128 -2.98 -96.93 -37.23
C ASN A 128 -3.80 -98.10 -36.64
N GLY A 129 -3.34 -98.73 -35.56
CA GLY A 129 -4.03 -99.84 -34.89
C GLY A 129 -3.93 -101.19 -35.60
N HIS A 130 -3.06 -101.31 -36.62
CA HIS A 130 -2.77 -102.58 -37.30
C HIS A 130 -1.59 -103.28 -36.66
N TRP A 131 -1.57 -104.60 -36.77
CA TRP A 131 -0.50 -105.45 -36.25
C TRP A 131 0.32 -106.02 -37.39
N GLY A 132 1.64 -105.99 -37.23
CA GLY A 132 2.60 -106.60 -38.14
C GLY A 132 3.56 -107.52 -37.42
N LEU A 133 4.37 -108.26 -38.17
CA LEU A 133 5.47 -109.05 -37.62
C LEU A 133 6.68 -108.15 -37.33
N THR A 134 7.39 -108.43 -36.24
CA THR A 134 8.62 -107.71 -35.87
C THR A 134 9.70 -107.83 -36.95
N GLU A 135 9.68 -108.93 -37.70
CA GLU A 135 10.58 -109.22 -38.82
C GLU A 135 10.31 -108.36 -40.06
N TRP A 136 9.13 -107.75 -40.17
CA TRP A 136 8.75 -106.96 -41.34
C TRP A 136 9.45 -105.60 -41.34
N GLU A 137 10.16 -105.33 -42.44
CA GLU A 137 10.87 -104.09 -42.77
C GLU A 137 11.56 -103.43 -41.56
N VAL A 138 12.77 -103.91 -41.25
CA VAL A 138 13.64 -103.19 -40.33
C VAL A 138 14.20 -101.94 -41.04
N GLU A 139 13.86 -100.75 -40.55
CA GLU A 139 14.32 -99.46 -41.06
C GLU A 139 15.78 -99.21 -40.66
N ALA A 140 16.71 -100.01 -41.19
CA ALA A 140 18.12 -99.96 -40.82
C ALA A 140 18.79 -98.60 -41.12
N GLU A 141 18.23 -97.82 -42.05
CA GLU A 141 18.66 -96.47 -42.40
C GLU A 141 18.59 -95.45 -41.24
N GLN A 142 17.70 -95.67 -40.26
CA GLN A 142 17.48 -94.74 -39.15
C GLN A 142 18.58 -94.80 -38.09
N TYR A 143 19.41 -95.85 -38.10
CA TYR A 143 20.52 -95.98 -37.17
C TYR A 143 21.72 -95.14 -37.60
N SER A 144 22.50 -94.68 -36.63
CA SER A 144 23.72 -93.94 -36.91
C SER A 144 24.75 -94.86 -37.54
N LEU A 145 25.62 -94.32 -38.39
CA LEU A 145 26.71 -95.08 -39.00
C LEU A 145 27.61 -95.76 -37.95
N LYS A 146 27.80 -95.12 -36.79
CA LYS A 146 28.52 -95.68 -35.63
C LYS A 146 27.84 -96.97 -35.16
N GLU A 147 26.54 -96.94 -34.89
CA GLU A 147 25.78 -98.09 -34.38
C GLU A 147 25.78 -99.25 -35.39
N LEU A 148 25.63 -98.96 -36.69
CA LEU A 148 25.65 -99.97 -37.75
C LEU A 148 27.02 -100.68 -37.85
N VAL A 149 28.12 -99.93 -37.80
CA VAL A 149 29.47 -100.53 -37.87
C VAL A 149 29.82 -101.29 -36.59
N ILE A 150 29.34 -100.85 -35.42
CA ILE A 150 29.47 -101.63 -34.17
C ILE A 150 28.75 -102.97 -34.32
N LYS A 151 27.55 -103.00 -34.90
CA LYS A 151 26.82 -104.26 -35.12
C LYS A 151 27.59 -105.22 -36.02
N VAL A 152 28.11 -104.75 -37.15
CA VAL A 152 28.90 -105.58 -38.07
C VAL A 152 30.10 -106.21 -37.35
N HIS A 153 30.81 -105.45 -36.54
CA HIS A 153 31.96 -105.98 -35.80
C HIS A 153 31.56 -106.85 -34.60
N LYS A 154 30.39 -106.65 -33.99
CA LYS A 154 29.84 -107.56 -32.95
C LYS A 154 29.44 -108.92 -33.55
N THR A 155 28.87 -108.94 -34.76
CA THR A 155 28.52 -110.21 -35.46
C THR A 155 29.75 -110.93 -36.00
N HIS A 156 30.86 -110.22 -36.23
CA HIS A 156 32.12 -110.77 -36.71
C HIS A 156 33.28 -110.44 -35.75
N PRO A 157 33.37 -111.12 -34.59
CA PRO A 157 34.38 -110.84 -33.57
C PRO A 157 35.83 -111.10 -34.04
N GLY A 158 36.01 -111.86 -35.13
CA GLY A 158 37.32 -112.07 -35.77
C GLY A 158 37.82 -110.89 -36.61
N GLY A 159 37.02 -109.83 -36.72
CA GLY A 159 37.35 -108.63 -37.50
C GLY A 159 37.01 -108.74 -38.98
N LEU A 160 36.88 -107.57 -39.61
CA LEU A 160 36.54 -107.44 -41.02
C LEU A 160 37.34 -106.32 -41.67
N SER A 161 37.60 -106.45 -42.97
CA SER A 161 38.21 -105.37 -43.75
C SER A 161 37.23 -104.22 -43.97
N VAL A 162 37.74 -103.01 -44.21
CA VAL A 162 36.91 -101.82 -44.48
C VAL A 162 35.94 -102.06 -45.66
N GLN A 163 36.36 -102.82 -46.67
CA GLN A 163 35.53 -103.16 -47.83
C GLN A 163 34.38 -104.10 -47.44
N GLN A 164 34.64 -105.13 -46.64
CA GLN A 164 33.61 -106.05 -46.16
C GLN A 164 32.59 -105.34 -45.25
N VAL A 165 33.08 -104.47 -44.35
CA VAL A 165 32.18 -103.65 -43.51
C VAL A 165 31.34 -102.73 -44.37
N PHE A 166 31.92 -102.12 -45.41
CA PHE A 166 31.18 -101.28 -46.34
C PHE A 166 30.09 -102.05 -47.08
N GLU A 167 30.37 -103.23 -47.63
CA GLU A 167 29.36 -104.04 -48.34
C GLU A 167 28.16 -104.37 -47.46
N ILE A 168 28.42 -104.77 -46.20
CA ILE A 168 27.37 -105.10 -45.23
C ILE A 168 26.59 -103.84 -44.84
N VAL A 169 27.26 -102.74 -44.48
CA VAL A 169 26.59 -101.51 -44.06
C VAL A 169 25.85 -100.86 -45.23
N ASN A 170 26.38 -100.93 -46.45
CA ASN A 170 25.76 -100.37 -47.65
C ASN A 170 24.47 -101.11 -48.04
N SER A 171 24.36 -102.41 -47.69
CA SER A 171 23.11 -103.16 -47.82
C SER A 171 22.00 -102.67 -46.87
N TRP A 172 22.37 -102.02 -45.76
CA TRP A 172 21.44 -101.51 -44.76
C TRP A 172 21.16 -100.01 -44.92
N ARG A 173 22.16 -99.25 -45.36
CA ARG A 173 22.08 -97.81 -45.56
C ARG A 173 23.09 -97.40 -46.62
N ALA A 174 22.61 -96.71 -47.66
CA ALA A 174 23.48 -96.11 -48.68
C ALA A 174 24.57 -95.24 -48.02
N THR A 175 25.82 -95.67 -48.14
CA THR A 175 26.98 -95.04 -47.51
C THR A 175 28.17 -95.02 -48.47
N THR A 176 29.30 -94.44 -48.05
CA THR A 176 30.54 -94.45 -48.83
C THR A 176 31.65 -95.13 -48.04
N ILE A 177 32.56 -95.81 -48.74
CA ILE A 177 33.72 -96.49 -48.13
C ILE A 177 34.52 -95.52 -47.24
N LYS A 178 34.74 -94.29 -47.70
CA LYS A 178 35.43 -93.24 -46.94
C LYS A 178 34.72 -92.88 -45.63
N ALA A 179 33.39 -92.90 -45.60
CA ALA A 179 32.63 -92.60 -44.38
C ALA A 179 32.78 -93.72 -43.34
N VAL A 180 32.81 -94.98 -43.77
CA VAL A 180 33.06 -96.14 -42.89
C VAL A 180 34.47 -96.07 -42.30
N GLU A 181 35.46 -95.82 -43.16
CA GLU A 181 36.86 -95.67 -42.74
C GLU A 181 37.07 -94.49 -41.77
N ALA A 182 36.51 -93.33 -42.09
CA ALA A 182 36.58 -92.15 -41.23
C ALA A 182 35.91 -92.40 -39.87
N MET A 183 34.83 -93.18 -39.83
CA MET A 183 34.14 -93.53 -38.59
C MET A 183 34.99 -94.47 -37.74
N GLN A 184 35.60 -95.50 -38.33
CA GLN A 184 36.50 -96.42 -37.63
C GLN A 184 37.72 -95.67 -37.06
N LYS A 185 38.33 -94.77 -37.83
CA LYS A 185 39.45 -93.92 -37.36
C LYS A 185 39.06 -92.89 -36.30
N LYS A 186 37.80 -92.43 -36.29
CA LYS A 186 37.32 -91.38 -35.37
C LYS A 186 37.20 -91.88 -33.93
N PHE A 187 36.92 -93.17 -33.73
CA PHE A 187 36.63 -93.71 -32.41
C PHE A 187 37.69 -94.74 -31.98
N PRO A 188 38.28 -94.59 -30.79
CA PRO A 188 39.42 -95.40 -30.35
C PRO A 188 39.05 -96.86 -30.01
N PHE A 189 37.76 -97.20 -29.99
CA PHE A 189 37.29 -98.56 -29.72
C PHE A 189 37.16 -99.43 -30.99
N PHE A 190 37.53 -98.89 -32.15
CA PHE A 190 37.84 -99.70 -33.33
C PHE A 190 39.35 -99.81 -33.46
N GLU A 191 39.86 -101.02 -33.37
CA GLU A 191 41.29 -101.30 -33.41
C GLU A 191 41.63 -102.01 -34.71
N GLU A 192 42.72 -101.62 -35.36
CA GLU A 192 43.25 -102.31 -36.54
C GLU A 192 44.27 -103.35 -36.06
N ILE A 193 43.97 -104.63 -36.24
CA ILE A 193 44.79 -105.75 -35.73
C ILE A 193 45.88 -106.17 -36.74
N GLY A 194 45.78 -105.70 -38.00
CA GLY A 194 46.74 -105.94 -39.08
C GLY A 194 46.04 -106.11 -40.44
N ASP A 195 46.77 -105.90 -41.54
CA ASP A 195 46.29 -106.07 -42.93
C ASP A 195 44.93 -105.41 -43.26
N GLY A 196 44.64 -104.25 -42.65
CA GLY A 196 43.37 -103.54 -42.87
C GLY A 196 42.15 -104.20 -42.22
N ILE A 197 42.34 -105.15 -41.32
CA ILE A 197 41.28 -105.80 -40.53
C ILE A 197 41.02 -104.99 -39.27
N TRP A 198 39.76 -104.56 -39.11
CA TRP A 198 39.29 -103.81 -37.96
C TRP A 198 38.49 -104.70 -37.02
N VAL A 199 38.63 -104.48 -35.72
CA VAL A 199 37.89 -105.16 -34.66
C VAL A 199 37.27 -104.13 -33.73
N TYR A 200 36.09 -104.46 -33.18
CA TYR A 200 35.43 -103.66 -32.16
C TYR A 200 35.78 -104.16 -30.76
N ASN A 201 36.37 -103.29 -29.94
CA ASN A 201 36.72 -103.59 -28.55
C ASN A 201 35.70 -102.96 -27.59
N ALA A 202 34.80 -103.80 -27.06
CA ALA A 202 33.74 -103.36 -26.15
C ALA A 202 34.27 -102.72 -24.84
N SER A 203 35.42 -103.18 -24.34
CA SER A 203 36.00 -102.66 -23.09
C SER A 203 36.51 -101.21 -23.24
N ILE A 204 37.08 -100.91 -24.40
CA ILE A 204 37.55 -99.56 -24.74
C ILE A 204 36.36 -98.64 -24.99
N HIS A 205 35.30 -99.12 -25.62
CA HIS A 205 34.08 -98.33 -25.83
C HIS A 205 33.47 -97.87 -24.51
N LEU A 206 33.34 -98.76 -23.52
CA LEU A 206 32.84 -98.42 -22.19
C LEU A 206 33.73 -97.39 -21.47
N SER A 207 35.06 -97.56 -21.55
CA SER A 207 36.03 -96.65 -20.94
C SER A 207 35.99 -95.26 -21.58
N TYR A 208 35.87 -95.20 -22.90
CA TYR A 208 35.74 -93.96 -23.67
C TYR A 208 34.44 -93.22 -23.29
N ASP A 209 33.31 -93.92 -23.21
CA ASP A 209 32.04 -93.31 -22.84
C ASP A 209 32.05 -92.76 -21.40
N GLN A 210 32.68 -93.46 -20.46
CA GLN A 210 32.85 -92.95 -19.09
C GLN A 210 33.73 -91.70 -19.05
N MET A 211 34.84 -91.68 -19.80
CA MET A 211 35.73 -90.53 -19.89
C MET A 211 35.02 -89.33 -20.53
N MET A 212 34.27 -89.55 -21.61
CA MET A 212 33.48 -88.53 -22.28
C MET A 212 32.40 -87.94 -21.36
N LYS A 213 31.69 -88.78 -20.59
CA LYS A 213 30.72 -88.33 -19.57
C LYS A 213 31.39 -87.42 -18.54
N LYS A 214 32.56 -87.78 -18.02
CA LYS A 214 33.32 -86.95 -17.06
C LYS A 214 33.74 -85.61 -17.69
N PHE A 215 34.26 -85.64 -18.92
CA PHE A 215 34.67 -84.44 -19.64
C PHE A 215 33.49 -83.47 -19.87
N LEU A 216 32.36 -83.97 -20.39
CA LEU A 216 31.16 -83.16 -20.60
C LEU A 216 30.63 -82.58 -19.28
N SER A 217 30.68 -83.35 -18.19
CA SER A 217 30.27 -82.88 -16.87
C SER A 217 31.18 -81.74 -16.35
N ALA A 218 32.49 -81.82 -16.59
CA ALA A 218 33.44 -80.79 -16.20
C ALA A 218 33.24 -79.50 -17.02
N MET A 219 33.03 -79.64 -18.33
CA MET A 219 32.71 -78.53 -19.23
C MET A 219 31.42 -77.81 -18.82
N ASN A 220 30.36 -78.57 -18.50
CA ASN A 220 29.10 -77.99 -18.02
C ASN A 220 29.28 -77.23 -16.70
N ARG A 221 30.04 -77.79 -15.75
CA ARG A 221 30.36 -77.09 -14.49
C ARG A 221 31.12 -75.78 -14.73
N GLN A 222 32.06 -75.76 -15.67
CA GLN A 222 32.81 -74.55 -16.02
C GLN A 222 31.89 -73.49 -16.65
N LYS A 223 31.03 -73.91 -17.58
CA LYS A 223 30.02 -73.04 -18.18
C LYS A 223 29.11 -72.43 -17.12
N ASP A 224 28.63 -73.22 -16.17
CA ASP A 224 27.76 -72.76 -15.10
C ASP A 224 28.45 -71.77 -14.16
N ARG A 225 29.72 -72.02 -13.81
CA ARG A 225 30.53 -71.07 -13.02
C ARG A 225 30.67 -69.73 -13.74
N TRP A 226 31.02 -69.76 -15.03
CA TRP A 226 31.17 -68.54 -15.82
C TRP A 226 29.86 -67.74 -15.91
N ILE A 227 28.71 -68.41 -16.10
CA ILE A 227 27.40 -67.75 -16.10
C ILE A 227 27.12 -67.10 -14.74
N LYS A 228 27.39 -67.80 -13.63
CA LYS A 228 27.22 -67.26 -12.27
C LYS A 228 28.12 -66.05 -12.00
N ASP A 229 29.37 -66.10 -12.42
CA ASP A 229 30.30 -64.98 -12.24
C ASP A 229 29.88 -63.78 -13.09
N ARG A 230 29.50 -63.99 -14.35
CA ARG A 230 29.01 -62.92 -15.23
C ARG A 230 27.75 -62.25 -14.67
N THR A 231 26.80 -63.03 -14.16
CA THR A 231 25.57 -62.49 -13.55
C THR A 231 25.87 -61.73 -12.25
N ARG A 232 26.81 -62.22 -11.42
CA ARG A 232 27.27 -61.50 -10.22
C ARG A 232 27.91 -60.16 -10.57
N TRP A 233 28.80 -60.13 -11.56
CA TRP A 233 29.43 -58.91 -12.04
C TRP A 233 28.42 -57.93 -12.60
N LYS A 234 27.47 -58.41 -13.43
CA LYS A 234 26.40 -57.57 -13.96
C LYS A 234 25.59 -56.90 -12.85
N LYS A 235 25.19 -57.66 -11.83
CA LYS A 235 24.48 -57.12 -10.65
C LYS A 235 25.30 -56.08 -9.88
N LYS A 236 26.62 -56.27 -9.78
CA LYS A 236 27.51 -55.32 -9.12
C LYS A 236 27.63 -54.00 -9.90
N CYS A 237 27.79 -54.08 -11.23
CA CYS A 237 27.79 -52.89 -12.10
C CYS A 237 26.46 -52.15 -12.00
N GLU A 238 25.33 -52.86 -12.13
CA GLU A 238 23.99 -52.26 -11.97
C GLU A 238 23.79 -51.60 -10.59
N GLY A 239 24.36 -52.18 -9.53
CA GLY A 239 24.34 -51.59 -8.19
C GLY A 239 25.15 -50.30 -8.10
N MET A 240 26.36 -50.27 -8.66
CA MET A 240 27.21 -49.08 -8.71
C MET A 240 26.60 -47.96 -9.57
N ASP A 241 25.97 -48.31 -10.69
CA ASP A 241 25.30 -47.33 -11.56
C ASP A 241 24.13 -46.65 -10.83
N ARG A 242 23.34 -47.40 -10.04
CA ARG A 242 22.28 -46.81 -9.20
C ARG A 242 22.84 -45.86 -8.16
N GLN A 243 23.90 -46.26 -7.44
CA GLN A 243 24.54 -45.39 -6.45
C GLN A 243 25.08 -44.10 -7.10
N LEU A 244 25.67 -44.21 -8.29
CA LEU A 244 26.18 -43.05 -9.02
C LEU A 244 25.04 -42.13 -9.47
N GLN A 245 23.91 -42.68 -9.91
CA GLN A 245 22.72 -41.91 -10.26
C GLN A 245 22.12 -41.20 -9.03
N GLU A 246 22.00 -41.88 -7.90
CA GLU A 246 21.53 -41.29 -6.63
C GLU A 246 22.43 -40.13 -6.21
N VAL A 247 23.75 -40.33 -6.19
CA VAL A 247 24.72 -39.26 -5.87
C VAL A 247 24.65 -38.10 -6.87
N SER A 248 24.43 -38.39 -8.15
CA SER A 248 24.31 -37.36 -9.19
C SER A 248 23.00 -36.56 -9.06
N CYS A 249 21.91 -37.19 -8.63
CA CYS A 249 20.65 -36.52 -8.33
C CYS A 249 20.77 -35.64 -7.09
N THR A 250 21.34 -36.16 -6.00
CA THR A 250 21.55 -35.37 -4.78
C THR A 250 22.46 -34.17 -5.01
N HIS A 251 23.54 -34.31 -5.79
CA HIS A 251 24.38 -33.16 -6.17
C HIS A 251 23.60 -32.11 -6.97
N ARG A 252 22.71 -32.53 -7.87
CA ARG A 252 21.85 -31.61 -8.64
C ARG A 252 20.85 -30.89 -7.74
N GLU A 253 20.23 -31.59 -6.80
CA GLU A 253 19.32 -31.00 -5.83
C GLU A 253 20.04 -30.01 -4.91
N VAL A 254 21.22 -30.36 -4.39
CA VAL A 254 22.04 -29.47 -3.57
C VAL A 254 22.48 -28.23 -4.37
N ALA A 255 22.89 -28.41 -5.62
CA ALA A 255 23.26 -27.28 -6.49
C ALA A 255 22.05 -26.36 -6.74
N ALA A 256 20.86 -26.91 -6.98
CA ALA A 256 19.64 -26.13 -7.16
C ALA A 256 19.24 -25.38 -5.88
N ALA A 257 19.33 -26.04 -4.72
CA ALA A 257 19.06 -25.40 -3.42
C ALA A 257 20.06 -24.27 -3.11
N LEU A 258 21.34 -24.45 -3.44
CA LEU A 258 22.34 -23.40 -3.30
C LEU A 258 22.08 -22.23 -4.24
N ALA A 259 21.69 -22.49 -5.50
CA ALA A 259 21.33 -21.44 -6.44
C ALA A 259 20.12 -20.62 -5.95
N ALA A 260 19.07 -21.29 -5.48
CA ALA A 260 17.89 -20.63 -4.90
C ALA A 260 18.25 -19.78 -3.68
N LYS A 261 19.12 -20.30 -2.79
CA LYS A 261 19.62 -19.55 -1.63
C LYS A 261 20.39 -18.29 -2.06
N ILE A 262 21.23 -18.39 -3.08
CA ILE A 262 21.98 -17.23 -3.62
C ILE A 262 21.00 -16.17 -4.17
N GLU A 263 19.97 -16.58 -4.92
CA GLU A 263 18.93 -15.67 -5.41
C GLU A 263 18.16 -14.99 -4.28
N GLU A 264 17.73 -15.74 -3.26
CA GLU A 264 17.06 -15.17 -2.08
C GLU A 264 17.95 -14.17 -1.34
N THR A 265 19.24 -14.49 -1.16
CA THR A 265 20.18 -13.54 -0.55
C THR A 265 20.36 -12.28 -1.40
N GLY A 266 20.42 -12.42 -2.73
CA GLY A 266 20.49 -11.27 -3.64
C GLY A 266 19.23 -10.38 -3.58
N GLN A 267 18.05 -10.98 -3.47
CA GLN A 267 16.79 -10.24 -3.27
C GLN A 267 16.78 -9.52 -1.92
N TYR A 268 17.23 -10.19 -0.86
CA TYR A 268 17.35 -9.58 0.47
C TYR A 268 18.31 -8.39 0.46
N ASP A 269 19.51 -8.54 -0.12
CA ASP A 269 20.49 -7.46 -0.21
C ASP A 269 19.96 -6.27 -1.03
N HIS A 270 19.21 -6.55 -2.09
CA HIS A 270 18.53 -5.51 -2.86
C HIS A 270 17.49 -4.75 -2.04
N LEU A 271 16.64 -5.47 -1.28
CA LEU A 271 15.65 -4.86 -0.39
C LEU A 271 16.31 -4.03 0.72
N VAL A 272 17.38 -4.53 1.33
CA VAL A 272 18.16 -3.79 2.35
C VAL A 272 18.70 -2.49 1.75
N THR A 273 19.22 -2.53 0.53
CA THR A 273 19.71 -1.33 -0.17
C THR A 273 18.57 -0.33 -0.41
N GLN A 274 17.41 -0.78 -0.90
CA GLN A 274 16.24 0.09 -1.09
C GLN A 274 15.73 0.69 0.23
N MET A 275 15.75 -0.07 1.33
CA MET A 275 15.36 0.43 2.65
C MET A 275 16.34 1.51 3.12
N ALA A 276 17.65 1.30 2.95
CA ALA A 276 18.66 2.29 3.29
C ALA A 276 18.51 3.59 2.48
N GLU A 277 18.20 3.49 1.19
CA GLU A 277 17.88 4.65 0.34
C GLU A 277 16.64 5.41 0.82
N LYS A 278 15.56 4.68 1.16
CA LYS A 278 14.35 5.29 1.71
C LYS A 278 14.60 5.96 3.05
N ASP A 279 15.35 5.34 3.94
CA ASP A 279 15.72 5.93 5.24
C ASP A 279 16.56 7.19 5.06
N LEU A 280 17.48 7.20 4.09
CA LEU A 280 18.24 8.40 3.72
C LEU A 280 17.31 9.51 3.23
N LEU A 281 16.37 9.21 2.32
CA LEU A 281 15.40 10.18 1.82
C LEU A 281 14.48 10.72 2.94
N LEU A 282 14.02 9.86 3.84
CA LEU A 282 13.25 10.26 5.01
C LEU A 282 14.06 11.17 5.94
N SER A 283 15.33 10.86 6.17
CA SER A 283 16.24 11.69 6.96
C SER A 283 16.45 13.07 6.32
N LEU A 284 16.65 13.13 5.00
CA LEU A 284 16.76 14.38 4.25
C LEU A 284 15.46 15.20 4.31
N ARG A 285 14.30 14.55 4.10
CA ARG A 285 12.99 15.22 4.20
C ARG A 285 12.72 15.74 5.60
N LYS A 286 13.08 14.98 6.63
CA LYS A 286 13.00 15.41 8.04
C LYS A 286 13.85 16.65 8.28
N LYS A 287 15.10 16.68 7.80
CA LYS A 287 15.97 17.87 7.88
C LYS A 287 15.37 19.08 7.16
N GLU A 288 14.78 18.87 5.98
CA GLU A 288 14.12 19.94 5.22
C GLU A 288 12.91 20.51 5.98
N ILE A 289 12.07 19.64 6.57
CA ILE A 289 10.95 20.06 7.42
C ILE A 289 11.43 20.91 8.60
N TYR A 290 12.52 20.51 9.28
CA TYR A 290 13.09 21.32 10.35
C TYR A 290 13.54 22.70 9.86
N ARG A 291 14.23 22.78 8.71
CA ARG A 291 14.62 24.07 8.12
C ARG A 291 13.42 24.96 7.81
N TYR A 292 12.35 24.40 7.21
CA TYR A 292 11.13 25.17 6.96
C TYR A 292 10.45 25.62 8.25
N ARG A 293 10.39 24.76 9.27
CA ARG A 293 9.84 25.13 10.59
C ARG A 293 10.62 26.27 11.23
N GLU A 294 11.96 26.24 11.18
CA GLU A 294 12.79 27.34 11.68
C GLU A 294 12.56 28.63 10.88
N HIS A 295 12.43 28.54 9.56
CA HIS A 295 12.13 29.70 8.72
C HIS A 295 10.76 30.31 9.04
N LEU A 296 9.74 29.47 9.21
CA LEU A 296 8.41 29.90 9.63
C LEU A 296 8.45 30.56 11.01
N ALA A 297 9.14 29.96 11.99
CA ALA A 297 9.29 30.56 13.32
C ALA A 297 9.98 31.94 13.27
N LYS A 298 11.00 32.12 12.39
CA LYS A 298 11.64 33.43 12.16
C LYS A 298 10.67 34.43 11.54
N LEU A 299 9.86 34.02 10.56
CA LEU A 299 8.85 34.88 9.96
C LEU A 299 7.74 35.25 10.94
N GLU A 300 7.26 34.30 11.74
CA GLU A 300 6.28 34.55 12.80
C GLU A 300 6.83 35.52 13.84
N SER A 301 8.09 35.36 14.27
CA SER A 301 8.75 36.30 15.18
C SER A 301 8.84 37.72 14.58
N LYS A 302 9.20 37.84 13.29
CA LYS A 302 9.20 39.12 12.58
C LYS A 302 7.79 39.73 12.50
N ALA A 303 6.79 38.93 12.14
CA ALA A 303 5.40 39.37 12.07
C ALA A 303 4.89 39.84 13.44
N ASN A 304 5.19 39.10 14.50
CA ASN A 304 4.85 39.49 15.88
C ASN A 304 5.54 40.79 16.31
N SER A 305 6.81 40.99 15.91
CA SER A 305 7.53 42.25 16.15
C SER A 305 6.87 43.42 15.41
N ILE A 306 6.51 43.25 14.14
CA ILE A 306 5.78 44.27 13.36
C ILE A 306 4.43 44.57 14.00
N LEU A 307 3.65 43.54 14.38
CA LEU A 307 2.37 43.71 15.06
C LEU A 307 2.52 44.46 16.39
N HIS A 308 3.59 44.17 17.15
CA HIS A 308 3.90 44.90 18.37
C HIS A 308 4.18 46.38 18.09
N GLN A 309 4.98 46.70 17.07
CA GLN A 309 5.22 48.08 16.65
C GLN A 309 3.93 48.79 16.19
N CYS A 310 3.08 48.12 15.41
CA CYS A 310 1.78 48.65 15.03
C CYS A 310 0.90 48.94 16.26
N ARG A 311 0.86 48.03 17.25
CA ARG A 311 0.13 48.25 18.51
C ARG A 311 0.66 49.47 19.27
N LEU A 312 1.99 49.65 19.34
CA LEU A 312 2.60 50.82 19.96
C LEU A 312 2.27 52.11 19.23
N TRP A 313 2.29 52.11 17.89
CA TRP A 313 1.89 53.26 17.09
C TRP A 313 0.42 53.62 17.28
N VAL A 314 -0.47 52.62 17.29
CA VAL A 314 -1.89 52.83 17.59
C VAL A 314 -2.07 53.41 18.99
N LYS A 315 -1.34 52.90 20.00
CA LYS A 315 -1.39 53.44 21.36
C LYS A 315 -0.93 54.89 21.40
N ARG A 316 0.22 55.20 20.78
CA ARG A 316 0.76 56.56 20.71
C ARG A 316 -0.18 57.51 19.95
N ALA A 317 -0.80 57.06 18.87
CA ALA A 317 -1.78 57.85 18.14
C ALA A 317 -3.01 58.17 19.00
N ARG A 318 -3.51 57.20 19.78
CA ARG A 318 -4.59 57.43 20.76
C ARG A 318 -4.19 58.41 21.85
N GLU A 319 -2.99 58.25 22.42
CA GLU A 319 -2.45 59.18 23.42
C GLU A 319 -2.36 60.61 22.85
N TYR A 320 -1.90 60.77 21.60
CA TYR A 320 -1.90 62.08 20.92
C TYR A 320 -3.30 62.62 20.61
N ASP A 321 -4.25 61.77 20.22
CA ASP A 321 -5.64 62.19 20.03
C ASP A 321 -6.25 62.66 21.35
N ASP A 322 -6.01 61.95 22.46
CA ASP A 322 -6.46 62.34 23.80
C ASP A 322 -5.81 63.67 24.25
N GLU A 323 -4.52 63.87 24.00
CA GLU A 323 -3.82 65.15 24.24
C GLU A 323 -4.38 66.27 23.38
N ARG A 324 -4.68 66.00 22.10
CA ARG A 324 -5.29 66.98 21.20
C ARG A 324 -6.69 67.38 21.67
N GLU A 325 -7.50 66.42 22.12
CA GLU A 325 -8.82 66.72 22.67
C GLU A 325 -8.70 67.53 23.97
N LYS A 326 -7.78 67.21 24.88
CA LYS A 326 -7.50 68.03 26.07
C LYS A 326 -7.08 69.46 25.71
N LEU A 327 -6.23 69.62 24.70
CA LEU A 327 -5.80 70.94 24.20
C LEU A 327 -6.96 71.71 23.57
N LYS A 328 -7.83 71.06 22.79
CA LYS A 328 -9.05 71.68 22.24
C LYS A 328 -10.00 72.11 23.36
N GLU A 329 -10.21 71.28 24.38
CA GLU A 329 -11.02 71.65 25.55
C GLU A 329 -10.44 72.86 26.28
N ALA A 330 -9.12 72.90 26.50
CA ALA A 330 -8.45 74.03 27.12
C ALA A 330 -8.55 75.30 26.26
N LEU A 331 -8.39 75.17 24.94
CA LEU A 331 -8.58 76.27 23.99
C LEU A 331 -10.01 76.80 24.03
N ASN A 332 -11.01 75.93 24.01
CA ASN A 332 -12.42 76.32 24.10
C ASN A 332 -12.73 77.03 25.43
N LYS A 333 -12.18 76.54 26.55
CA LYS A 333 -12.32 77.21 27.86
C LYS A 333 -11.68 78.60 27.86
N ASN A 334 -10.49 78.74 27.25
CA ASN A 334 -9.80 80.02 27.13
C ASN A 334 -10.53 80.97 26.17
N GLN A 335 -11.10 80.46 25.08
CA GLN A 335 -11.90 81.26 24.16
C GLN A 335 -13.19 81.74 24.86
N ALA A 336 -13.90 80.86 25.56
CA ALA A 336 -15.08 81.24 26.34
C ALA A 336 -14.74 82.26 27.44
N SER A 337 -13.58 82.14 28.10
CA SER A 337 -13.15 83.12 29.09
C SER A 337 -12.79 84.48 28.46
N LEU A 338 -12.15 84.48 27.29
CA LEU A 338 -11.91 85.69 26.50
C LEU A 338 -13.21 86.35 26.03
N GLU A 339 -14.17 85.58 25.51
CA GLU A 339 -15.50 86.08 25.12
C GLU A 339 -16.25 86.66 26.32
N ALA A 340 -16.15 86.03 27.50
CA ALA A 340 -16.69 86.57 28.75
C ALA A 340 -15.99 87.87 29.19
N LEU A 341 -14.68 88.01 28.98
CA LEU A 341 -13.96 89.25 29.24
C LEU A 341 -14.30 90.34 28.23
N PHE A 342 -14.46 90.00 26.94
CA PHE A 342 -14.89 90.92 25.89
C PHE A 342 -16.29 91.46 26.15
N THR A 343 -17.24 90.59 26.53
CA THR A 343 -18.60 91.02 26.92
C THR A 343 -18.58 91.91 28.16
N LYS A 344 -17.79 91.59 29.20
CA LYS A 344 -17.58 92.48 30.35
C LYS A 344 -17.00 93.83 29.93
N LEU A 345 -15.99 93.85 29.07
CA LEU A 345 -15.38 95.08 28.57
C LEU A 345 -16.36 95.92 27.75
N GLN A 346 -17.22 95.27 26.96
CA GLN A 346 -18.29 95.94 26.23
C GLN A 346 -19.33 96.54 27.20
N GLN A 347 -19.73 95.81 28.23
CA GLN A 347 -20.60 96.33 29.30
C GLN A 347 -19.97 97.54 30.01
N TYR A 348 -18.66 97.51 30.30
CA TYR A 348 -17.96 98.66 30.87
C TYR A 348 -17.94 99.86 29.92
N LYS A 349 -17.69 99.65 28.61
CA LYS A 349 -17.77 100.72 27.60
C LYS A 349 -19.17 101.30 27.49
N GLU A 350 -20.20 100.47 27.57
CA GLU A 350 -21.59 100.89 27.49
C GLU A 350 -21.99 101.67 28.74
N LYS A 351 -21.60 101.21 29.94
CA LYS A 351 -21.72 101.98 31.19
C LYS A 351 -20.95 103.30 31.15
N ASP A 352 -19.76 103.33 30.57
CA ASP A 352 -18.99 104.58 30.41
C ASP A 352 -19.70 105.56 29.45
N ARG A 353 -20.28 105.05 28.36
CA ARG A 353 -21.14 105.85 27.46
C ARG A 353 -22.39 106.36 28.17
N GLU A 354 -23.06 105.52 28.95
CA GLU A 354 -24.23 105.91 29.73
C GLU A 354 -23.88 106.96 30.79
N ASN A 355 -22.77 106.78 31.52
CA ASN A 355 -22.27 107.77 32.47
C ASN A 355 -21.90 109.10 31.79
N LYS A 356 -21.27 109.06 30.61
CA LYS A 356 -21.03 110.25 29.80
C LYS A 356 -22.34 110.92 29.36
N GLY A 357 -23.34 110.13 28.99
CA GLY A 357 -24.70 110.59 28.69
C GLY A 357 -25.33 111.30 29.89
N ARG A 358 -25.36 110.65 31.06
CA ARG A 358 -25.87 111.24 32.32
C ARG A 358 -25.10 112.50 32.71
N MET A 359 -23.78 112.54 32.51
CA MET A 359 -22.99 113.75 32.73
C MET A 359 -23.34 114.87 31.75
N ALA A 360 -23.66 114.54 30.50
CA ALA A 360 -24.13 115.52 29.52
C ALA A 360 -25.53 116.04 29.89
N GLU A 361 -26.47 115.17 30.27
CA GLU A 361 -27.79 115.54 30.77
C GLU A 361 -27.70 116.43 32.01
N MET A 362 -26.87 116.08 33.00
CA MET A 362 -26.64 116.91 34.19
C MET A 362 -26.03 118.27 33.83
N LYS A 363 -25.14 118.33 32.84
CA LYS A 363 -24.60 119.60 32.32
C LYS A 363 -25.68 120.42 31.63
N GLU A 364 -26.58 119.79 30.87
CA GLU A 364 -27.70 120.46 30.20
C GLU A 364 -28.71 121.00 31.22
N ILE A 365 -29.11 120.19 32.21
CA ILE A 365 -29.97 120.64 33.33
C ILE A 365 -29.32 121.81 34.08
N SER A 366 -28.02 121.70 34.39
CA SER A 366 -27.27 122.78 35.02
C SER A 366 -27.23 124.03 34.14
N ALA A 367 -26.99 123.88 32.83
CA ALA A 367 -26.98 124.99 31.88
C ALA A 367 -28.35 125.66 31.78
N VAL A 368 -29.45 124.90 31.72
CA VAL A 368 -30.83 125.40 31.74
C VAL A 368 -31.08 126.16 33.04
N LYS A 369 -30.76 125.57 34.19
CA LYS A 369 -30.93 126.24 35.49
C LYS A 369 -30.07 127.51 35.61
N THR A 370 -28.88 127.50 35.03
CA THR A 370 -28.02 128.68 34.95
C THR A 370 -28.66 129.75 34.07
N ALA A 371 -29.25 129.38 32.93
CA ALA A 371 -29.97 130.29 32.04
C ALA A 371 -31.24 130.87 32.69
N GLU A 372 -32.01 130.05 33.42
CA GLU A 372 -33.17 130.49 34.21
C GLU A 372 -32.74 131.52 35.27
N LEU A 373 -31.72 131.20 36.07
CA LEU A 373 -31.16 132.13 37.06
C LEU A 373 -30.62 133.41 36.41
N HIS A 374 -30.00 133.30 35.23
CA HIS A 374 -29.53 134.47 34.49
C HIS A 374 -30.69 135.35 34.01
N SER A 375 -31.77 134.74 33.52
CA SER A 375 -33.00 135.44 33.13
C SER A 375 -33.64 136.13 34.34
N GLU A 376 -33.67 135.46 35.50
CA GLU A 376 -34.22 136.00 36.74
C GLU A 376 -33.36 137.17 37.26
N ILE A 377 -32.02 137.07 37.17
CA ILE A 377 -31.10 138.17 37.46
C ILE A 377 -31.35 139.36 36.51
N VAL A 378 -31.56 139.11 35.22
CA VAL A 378 -31.85 140.16 34.24
C VAL A 378 -33.19 140.83 34.53
N GLU A 379 -34.24 140.07 34.83
CA GLU A 379 -35.54 140.62 35.25
C GLU A 379 -35.42 141.44 36.54
N LEU A 380 -34.71 140.93 37.54
CA LEU A 380 -34.48 141.65 38.80
C LEU A 380 -33.66 142.92 38.58
N LYS A 381 -32.65 142.90 37.71
CA LYS A 381 -31.90 144.10 37.31
C LYS A 381 -32.78 145.13 36.61
N GLN A 382 -33.63 144.72 35.67
CA GLN A 382 -34.58 145.63 35.01
C GLN A 382 -35.61 146.21 35.99
N LYS A 383 -36.08 145.41 36.96
CA LYS A 383 -36.94 145.90 38.04
C LYS A 383 -36.20 146.91 38.92
N LEU A 384 -34.94 146.65 39.27
CA LEU A 384 -34.10 147.57 40.04
C LEU A 384 -33.87 148.89 39.27
N GLU A 385 -33.52 148.82 37.99
CA GLU A 385 -33.34 150.00 37.14
C GLU A 385 -34.62 150.84 37.04
N LYS A 386 -35.79 150.22 36.88
CA LYS A 386 -37.08 150.93 36.91
C LYS A 386 -37.32 151.63 38.25
N VAL A 387 -36.98 150.99 39.38
CA VAL A 387 -37.12 151.61 40.71
C VAL A 387 -36.14 152.77 40.87
N ILE A 388 -34.90 152.63 40.39
CA ILE A 388 -33.90 153.71 40.40
C ILE A 388 -34.35 154.89 39.52
N GLU A 389 -34.95 154.64 38.36
CA GLU A 389 -35.51 155.69 37.51
C GLU A 389 -36.68 156.43 38.17
N ILE A 390 -37.62 155.69 38.79
CA ILE A 390 -38.75 156.27 39.53
C ILE A 390 -38.23 157.13 40.70
N HIS A 391 -37.32 156.59 41.52
CA HIS A 391 -36.72 157.35 42.61
C HIS A 391 -35.93 158.54 42.10
N GLY A 392 -35.21 158.43 40.98
CA GLY A 392 -34.50 159.55 40.36
C GLY A 392 -35.43 160.67 39.89
N GLN A 393 -36.66 160.34 39.46
CA GLN A 393 -37.69 161.33 39.12
C GLN A 393 -38.29 161.98 40.37
N GLU A 394 -38.52 161.21 41.43
CA GLU A 394 -38.99 161.72 42.73
C GLU A 394 -37.93 162.62 43.38
N ASP A 395 -36.65 162.25 43.34
CA ASP A 395 -35.54 163.06 43.85
C ASP A 395 -35.41 164.39 43.11
N LYS A 396 -35.69 164.41 41.80
CA LYS A 396 -35.76 165.67 41.03
C LYS A 396 -36.92 166.54 41.47
N ARG A 397 -38.11 165.96 41.69
CA ARG A 397 -39.26 166.68 42.24
C ARG A 397 -38.97 167.26 43.63
N TYR A 398 -38.39 166.47 44.53
CA TYR A 398 -38.04 166.95 45.86
C TYR A 398 -36.95 168.03 45.83
N ARG A 399 -35.99 167.97 44.90
CA ARG A 399 -35.00 169.05 44.72
C ARG A 399 -35.62 170.33 44.15
N GLU A 400 -36.60 170.21 43.26
CA GLU A 400 -37.37 171.35 42.75
C GLU A 400 -38.22 171.97 43.86
N GLU A 401 -38.90 171.17 44.70
CA GLU A 401 -39.61 171.64 45.89
C GLU A 401 -38.68 172.28 46.92
N ILE A 402 -37.51 171.69 47.20
CA ILE A 402 -36.51 172.28 48.10
C ILE A 402 -35.99 173.60 47.55
N ASN A 403 -35.80 173.75 46.24
CA ASN A 403 -35.38 175.01 45.64
C ASN A 403 -36.46 176.09 45.71
N ILE A 404 -37.74 175.72 45.51
CA ILE A 404 -38.87 176.65 45.68
C ILE A 404 -38.96 177.09 47.14
N LEU A 405 -38.96 176.14 48.08
CA LEU A 405 -39.02 176.42 49.52
C LEU A 405 -37.79 177.21 50.02
N SER A 406 -36.61 176.99 49.44
CA SER A 406 -35.40 177.76 49.79
C SER A 406 -35.47 179.20 49.28
N ASN A 407 -36.08 179.43 48.11
CA ASN A 407 -36.31 180.79 47.61
C ASN A 407 -37.36 181.52 48.47
N ASP A 408 -38.46 180.86 48.81
CA ASP A 408 -39.50 181.42 49.69
C ASP A 408 -38.93 181.78 51.08
N LEU A 409 -38.04 180.93 51.61
CA LEU A 409 -37.38 181.18 52.90
C LEU A 409 -36.38 182.35 52.85
N LYS A 410 -35.75 182.58 51.69
CA LYS A 410 -34.81 183.69 51.46
C LYS A 410 -35.56 185.02 51.35
N GLU A 411 -36.70 185.03 50.67
CA GLU A 411 -37.59 186.20 50.54
C GLU A 411 -38.23 186.56 51.91
N ALA A 412 -38.62 185.56 52.70
CA ALA A 412 -39.09 185.74 54.07
C ALA A 412 -38.00 186.27 55.02
N LEU A 413 -36.74 185.85 54.83
CA LEU A 413 -35.61 186.36 55.63
C LEU A 413 -35.25 187.80 55.29
N GLU A 414 -35.24 188.19 54.01
CA GLU A 414 -34.98 189.58 53.59
C GLU A 414 -36.09 190.53 54.08
N SER A 415 -37.36 190.13 54.00
CA SER A 415 -38.47 190.92 54.56
C SER A 415 -38.41 191.05 56.09
N SER A 416 -37.95 190.01 56.81
CA SER A 416 -37.72 190.04 58.26
C SER A 416 -36.54 190.96 58.65
N GLU A 417 -35.49 191.02 57.83
CA GLU A 417 -34.36 191.95 58.06
C GLU A 417 -34.75 193.41 57.77
N GLU A 418 -35.58 193.68 56.77
CA GLU A 418 -36.15 195.01 56.51
C GLU A 418 -37.11 195.45 57.61
N ALA A 419 -37.92 194.54 58.16
CA ALA A 419 -38.75 194.79 59.34
C ALA A 419 -37.90 195.11 60.60
N LYS A 420 -36.74 194.46 60.77
CA LYS A 420 -35.80 194.76 61.87
C LYS A 420 -35.09 196.10 61.69
N ARG A 421 -34.81 196.53 60.46
CA ARG A 421 -34.22 197.86 60.17
C ARG A 421 -35.21 198.99 60.41
N THR A 422 -36.47 198.81 60.01
CA THR A 422 -37.55 199.78 60.25
C THR A 422 -37.92 199.90 61.73
N MET A 423 -37.92 198.78 62.48
CA MET A 423 -38.17 198.80 63.92
C MET A 423 -37.09 199.58 64.71
N ARG A 424 -35.82 199.52 64.28
CA ARG A 424 -34.73 200.31 64.90
C ARG A 424 -34.86 201.81 64.63
N PHE A 425 -35.31 202.19 63.43
CA PHE A 425 -35.58 203.59 63.09
C PHE A 425 -36.73 204.17 63.92
N LEU A 426 -37.83 203.42 64.07
CA LEU A 426 -38.97 203.85 64.89
C LEU A 426 -38.63 203.97 66.37
N GLN A 427 -37.76 203.10 66.90
CA GLN A 427 -37.27 203.22 68.28
C GLN A 427 -36.40 204.48 68.50
N GLN A 428 -35.66 204.92 67.47
CA GLN A 428 -34.84 206.12 67.53
C GLN A 428 -35.69 207.41 67.43
N GLU A 429 -36.79 207.39 66.65
CA GLU A 429 -37.75 208.51 66.59
C GLU A 429 -38.61 208.63 67.86
N LEU A 430 -38.97 207.50 68.49
CA LEU A 430 -39.68 207.49 69.78
C LEU A 430 -38.85 208.08 70.93
N ALA A 431 -37.53 207.93 70.89
CA ALA A 431 -36.62 208.54 71.86
C ALA A 431 -36.51 210.07 71.65
N ARG A 432 -36.56 210.53 70.39
CA ARG A 432 -36.47 211.95 70.03
C ARG A 432 -37.75 212.72 70.36
N THR A 433 -38.90 212.14 70.03
CA THR A 433 -40.23 212.73 70.31
C THR A 433 -40.56 212.79 71.81
N ARG A 434 -40.12 211.81 72.62
CA ARG A 434 -40.22 211.91 74.09
C ARG A 434 -39.37 213.02 74.70
N SER A 435 -38.24 213.36 74.09
CA SER A 435 -37.38 214.47 74.56
C SER A 435 -37.94 215.85 74.22
N GLU A 436 -38.69 215.96 73.13
CA GLU A 436 -39.33 217.20 72.67
C GLU A 436 -40.65 217.46 73.41
N PHE A 437 -41.42 216.41 73.75
CA PHE A 437 -42.66 216.57 74.53
C PHE A 437 -42.43 217.14 75.93
N LYS A 438 -41.34 216.76 76.61
CA LYS A 438 -41.00 217.33 77.94
C LYS A 438 -40.57 218.80 77.89
N LYS A 439 -39.97 219.27 76.78
CA LYS A 439 -39.56 220.67 76.59
C LYS A 439 -40.71 221.60 76.20
N ILE A 440 -41.78 221.05 75.62
CA ILE A 440 -42.96 221.83 75.19
C ILE A 440 -43.99 221.94 76.33
N GLU A 441 -44.03 220.96 77.25
CA GLU A 441 -44.90 221.02 78.43
C GLU A 441 -44.46 222.10 79.44
N GLU A 442 -43.19 222.52 79.45
CA GLU A 442 -42.67 223.61 80.30
C GLU A 442 -43.01 225.02 79.80
N ASN A 443 -43.43 225.21 78.54
CA ASN A 443 -43.47 226.55 77.93
C ASN A 443 -44.86 227.12 77.60
N ILE A 444 -45.98 226.42 77.82
CA ILE A 444 -47.31 226.94 77.45
C ILE A 444 -48.34 226.80 78.59
N LYS A 445 -48.13 227.58 79.67
CA LYS A 445 -49.16 228.16 80.56
C LYS A 445 -48.77 229.62 80.89
N SER A 446 -49.00 230.54 79.94
CA SER A 446 -48.93 232.00 80.13
C SER A 446 -50.03 232.69 79.28
N PRO A 447 -50.65 233.78 79.75
CA PRO A 447 -52.12 233.86 79.84
C PRO A 447 -52.87 234.62 78.73
N LEU A 448 -52.31 234.81 77.52
CA LEU A 448 -52.94 235.64 76.47
C LEU A 448 -53.60 234.89 75.29
N VAL A 449 -53.56 233.55 75.22
CA VAL A 449 -54.30 232.76 74.18
C VAL A 449 -55.71 232.35 74.66
N LYS A 450 -56.15 232.93 75.78
CA LYS A 450 -57.47 232.79 76.43
C LYS A 450 -58.69 233.32 75.64
N ALA A 451 -58.59 233.73 74.36
CA ALA A 451 -59.71 234.42 73.70
C ALA A 451 -60.08 234.02 72.25
N LEU A 452 -59.31 233.18 71.50
CA LEU A 452 -59.59 232.93 70.06
C LEU A 452 -60.03 231.48 69.68
N ILE A 453 -59.76 230.42 70.46
CA ILE A 453 -60.30 229.05 70.20
C ILE A 453 -61.60 228.82 71.03
N LYS A 454 -62.43 229.86 71.09
CA LYS A 454 -63.79 229.81 71.63
C LYS A 454 -64.86 230.02 70.55
N VAL A 455 -64.45 230.20 69.29
CA VAL A 455 -65.38 230.60 68.21
C VAL A 455 -65.53 229.56 67.11
N LEU A 456 -64.57 228.66 66.84
CA LEU A 456 -64.67 227.79 65.66
C LEU A 456 -64.01 226.41 65.86
N SER A 457 -64.19 225.70 66.98
CA SER A 457 -65.45 224.99 67.26
C SER A 457 -66.19 224.51 66.01
N TYR A 458 -66.66 223.28 66.11
CA TYR A 458 -67.79 222.73 65.38
C TYR A 458 -67.47 221.84 64.18
N PHE A 459 -67.44 220.54 64.53
CA PHE A 459 -67.78 219.37 63.72
C PHE A 459 -66.72 218.89 62.72
N SER A 460 -66.35 217.61 62.62
CA SER A 460 -66.65 216.34 63.30
C SER A 460 -65.76 215.31 62.58
N GLY A 461 -65.04 214.42 63.26
CA GLY A 461 -65.58 213.18 63.83
C GLY A 461 -65.28 212.01 62.88
N SER A 462 -64.19 211.28 63.06
CA SER A 462 -64.05 210.08 63.92
C SER A 462 -64.67 208.80 63.34
N GLY A 463 -63.85 207.77 63.14
CA GLY A 463 -64.31 206.38 63.15
C GLY A 463 -63.59 205.45 62.18
N ASN A 464 -62.46 204.90 62.60
CA ASN A 464 -61.71 203.86 61.89
C ASN A 464 -61.75 202.55 62.71
N ARG A 465 -62.08 201.42 62.06
CA ARG A 465 -62.05 199.99 62.51
C ARG A 465 -62.63 199.17 61.32
N LYS A 466 -62.21 197.96 60.93
CA LYS A 466 -61.44 196.86 61.52
C LYS A 466 -61.04 195.89 60.37
N VAL A 467 -59.86 195.29 60.48
CA VAL A 467 -59.30 194.16 59.71
C VAL A 467 -59.24 192.97 60.69
N SER A 468 -59.44 191.71 60.31
CA SER A 468 -58.75 190.91 59.29
C SER A 468 -59.61 189.75 58.84
#